data_AF-A0A3N6D972-F1
#
_entry.id   AF-A0A3N6D972-F1
#
_cell.length_a   1.000
_cell.length_b   1.000
_cell.length_c   1.000
_cell.angle_alpha   90.00
_cell.angle_beta   90.00
_cell.angle_gamma   90.00
#
_symmetry.space_group_name_H-M   'P 1'
#
loop_
_entity.id
_entity.type
_entity.pdbx_description
1 polymer ?
#
loop_
_entity_poly.entity_id
_entity_poly.type
_entity_poly.pdbx_seq_one_letter_code
_entity_poly.pdbx_strand_id
1 'polypeptide(L)'
;MGTSAVPVFGRHPLVVSSQARTAQAATHGRYHLGLALGTKLLTEGGFGIPFERPVARLRESLNALRQLTVTGGADFHGELITATTPVPARVPGADAGVPLLVAAMGPQTLRVSGELADGVLPYLAGPRAGRAHRSGGHRGGPGRRPAGAPHRRPG
;
A
#
# COMPACT_ATOMS: atom_id res chain seq x y z
N MET A 1 2.32 -12.78 -1.59
CA MET A 1 3.37 -12.37 -0.62
C MET A 1 3.03 -10.96 -0.15
N GLY A 2 3.42 -10.56 1.06
CA GLY A 2 3.14 -9.21 1.56
C GLY A 2 3.71 -8.98 2.96
N THR A 3 3.62 -7.74 3.44
CA THR A 3 3.99 -7.38 4.82
C THR A 3 2.77 -7.34 5.73
N SER A 4 2.93 -7.74 6.99
CA SER A 4 1.87 -7.66 8.01
C SER A 4 2.48 -7.31 9.38
N ALA A 5 2.88 -6.07 9.64
CA ALA A 5 2.81 -4.90 8.78
C ALA A 5 3.98 -3.94 9.09
N VAL A 6 4.38 -3.11 8.11
CA VAL A 6 5.48 -2.15 8.27
C VAL A 6 5.00 -0.94 9.08
N PRO A 7 5.67 -0.58 10.20
CA PRO A 7 5.33 0.63 10.95
C PRO A 7 5.57 1.89 10.11
N VAL A 8 4.60 2.81 10.03
CA VAL A 8 4.79 4.08 9.30
C VAL A 8 5.79 5.01 10.01
N PHE A 9 5.97 4.84 11.32
CA PHE A 9 6.99 5.57 12.07
C PHE A 9 8.38 5.03 11.74
N GLY A 10 9.32 5.94 11.48
CA GLY A 10 10.70 5.62 11.12
C GLY A 10 10.93 5.11 9.69
N ARG A 11 9.91 5.15 8.82
CA ARG A 11 10.09 4.82 7.40
C ARG A 11 9.52 5.91 6.50
N HIS A 12 10.38 6.45 5.64
CA HIS A 12 9.99 7.48 4.68
C HIS A 12 9.21 6.85 3.49
N PRO A 13 8.09 7.43 3.03
CA PRO A 13 7.31 6.88 1.91
C PRO A 13 8.10 6.61 0.64
N LEU A 14 9.09 7.46 0.32
CA LEU A 14 9.99 7.27 -0.83
C LEU A 14 10.72 5.93 -0.77
N VAL A 15 11.27 5.59 0.40
CA VAL A 15 12.03 4.35 0.62
C VAL A 15 11.10 3.15 0.57
N VAL A 16 9.96 3.23 1.28
CA VAL A 16 8.97 2.15 1.35
C VAL A 16 8.39 1.85 -0.04
N SER A 17 8.08 2.88 -0.84
CA SER A 17 7.57 2.70 -2.21
C SER A 17 8.59 1.98 -3.10
N SER A 18 9.86 2.39 -3.06
CA SER A 18 10.92 1.75 -3.85
C SER A 18 11.03 0.24 -3.53
N GLN A 19 11.02 -0.10 -2.25
CA GLN A 19 11.06 -1.50 -1.78
C GLN A 19 9.81 -2.27 -2.22
N ALA A 20 8.61 -1.69 -2.05
CA ALA A 20 7.36 -2.33 -2.40
C ALA A 20 7.24 -2.59 -3.91
N ARG A 21 7.71 -1.64 -4.74
CA ARG A 21 7.72 -1.79 -6.20
C ARG A 21 8.73 -2.82 -6.69
N THR A 22 9.89 -2.88 -6.05
CA THR A 22 10.86 -3.96 -6.29
C THR A 22 10.28 -5.32 -5.95
N ALA A 23 9.60 -5.45 -4.81
CA ALA A 23 8.91 -6.68 -4.43
C ALA A 23 7.75 -7.02 -5.39
N GLN A 24 7.04 -6.02 -5.89
CA GLN A 24 6.02 -6.18 -6.92
C GLN A 24 6.58 -6.80 -8.20
N ALA A 25 7.69 -6.26 -8.72
CA ALA A 25 8.38 -6.83 -9.87
C ALA A 25 8.83 -8.28 -9.63
N ALA A 26 9.49 -8.53 -8.50
CA ALA A 26 9.98 -9.87 -8.16
C ALA A 26 8.86 -10.90 -7.99
N THR A 27 7.68 -10.47 -7.53
CA THR A 27 6.54 -11.37 -7.28
C THR A 27 5.52 -11.43 -8.41
N HIS A 28 5.80 -10.74 -9.53
CA HIS A 28 4.95 -10.68 -10.71
C HIS A 28 3.52 -10.20 -10.38
N GLY A 29 3.39 -9.02 -9.77
CA GLY A 29 2.06 -8.47 -9.47
C GLY A 29 1.50 -8.84 -8.09
N ARG A 30 2.10 -9.80 -7.38
CA ARG A 30 1.45 -10.49 -6.25
C ARG A 30 1.82 -9.97 -4.86
N TYR A 31 2.55 -8.86 -4.77
CA TYR A 31 2.98 -8.27 -3.51
C TYR A 31 1.96 -7.25 -2.98
N HIS A 32 1.60 -7.37 -1.70
CA HIS A 32 0.74 -6.40 -1.01
C HIS A 32 1.55 -5.70 0.08
N LEU A 33 1.50 -4.36 0.13
CA LEU A 33 2.19 -3.57 1.14
C LEU A 33 1.25 -3.37 2.34
N GLY A 34 1.46 -4.14 3.39
CA GLY A 34 0.81 -3.93 4.68
C GLY A 34 1.54 -2.90 5.55
N LEU A 35 0.79 -1.95 6.08
CA LEU A 35 1.23 -0.81 6.90
C LEU A 35 0.56 -0.84 8.27
N ALA A 36 1.22 -0.28 9.28
CA ALA A 36 0.66 -0.13 10.63
C ALA A 36 1.16 1.16 11.27
N LEU A 37 0.44 1.66 12.28
CA LEU A 37 0.95 2.72 13.15
C LEU A 37 2.14 2.26 14.00
N GLY A 38 2.20 0.98 14.35
CA GLY A 38 3.07 0.52 15.42
C GLY A 38 2.54 0.96 16.79
N THR A 39 3.41 0.95 17.80
CA THR A 39 3.07 1.27 19.19
C THR A 39 4.00 2.34 19.72
N LYS A 40 3.53 3.17 20.65
CA LYS A 40 4.36 4.17 21.35
C LYS A 40 5.64 3.54 21.95
N LEU A 41 5.52 2.39 22.60
CA LEU A 41 6.66 1.68 23.21
C LEU A 41 7.77 1.38 22.20
N LEU A 42 7.42 0.74 21.08
CA LEU A 42 8.39 0.45 20.01
C LEU A 42 8.92 1.71 19.34
N THR A 43 8.06 2.69 19.07
CA THR A 43 8.45 3.89 18.32
C THR A 43 9.39 4.78 19.14
N GLU A 44 9.04 5.07 20.40
CA GLU A 44 9.86 5.93 21.26
C GLU A 44 11.03 5.15 21.87
N GLY A 45 10.76 3.98 22.45
CA GLY A 45 11.80 3.19 23.12
C GLY A 45 12.72 2.45 22.15
N GLY A 46 12.19 1.96 21.03
CA GLY A 46 12.95 1.17 20.07
C GLY A 46 13.58 2.00 18.95
N PHE A 47 12.84 2.95 18.38
CA PHE A 47 13.36 3.80 17.29
C PHE A 47 13.85 5.17 17.75
N GLY A 48 13.57 5.58 18.99
CA GLY A 48 13.97 6.91 19.48
C GLY A 48 13.21 8.06 18.81
N ILE A 49 12.02 7.81 18.25
CA ILE A 49 11.23 8.78 17.50
C ILE A 49 9.99 9.18 18.32
N PRO A 50 9.62 10.47 18.41
CA PRO A 50 8.38 10.87 19.06
C PRO A 50 7.14 10.21 18.44
N PHE A 51 6.27 9.62 19.26
CA PHE A 51 5.02 9.00 18.80
C PHE A 51 3.88 10.02 18.71
N GLU A 52 4.05 11.02 17.85
CA GLU A 52 3.12 12.14 17.74
C GLU A 52 2.17 12.01 16.56
N ARG A 53 0.92 12.48 16.78
CA ARG A 53 -0.13 12.60 15.76
C ARG A 53 -0.25 11.36 14.84
N PRO A 54 -0.34 10.13 15.40
CA PRO A 54 -0.21 8.88 14.64
C PRO A 54 -1.21 8.77 13.49
N VAL A 55 -2.48 9.13 13.71
CA VAL A 55 -3.52 9.07 12.68
C VAL A 55 -3.23 10.02 11.51
N ALA A 56 -2.74 11.23 11.79
CA ALA A 56 -2.33 12.16 10.74
C ALA A 56 -1.12 11.63 9.96
N ARG A 57 -0.12 11.10 10.67
CA ARG A 57 1.07 10.50 10.05
C ARG A 57 0.70 9.32 9.14
N LEU A 58 -0.26 8.48 9.53
CA LEU A 58 -0.78 7.41 8.67
C LEU A 58 -1.47 7.97 7.42
N ARG A 59 -2.36 8.96 7.58
CA ARG A 59 -3.05 9.62 6.47
C ARG A 59 -2.05 10.15 5.43
N GLU A 60 -1.08 10.92 5.88
CA GLU A 60 -0.05 11.50 5.00
C GLU A 60 0.82 10.43 4.35
N SER A 61 1.19 9.39 5.09
CA SER A 61 1.94 8.25 4.54
C SER A 61 1.17 7.56 3.42
N LEU A 62 -0.13 7.30 3.61
CA LEU A 62 -0.98 6.66 2.61
C LEU A 62 -1.14 7.53 1.36
N ASN A 63 -1.33 8.85 1.52
CA ASN A 63 -1.43 9.78 0.40
C ASN A 63 -0.14 9.81 -0.44
N ALA A 64 1.02 9.96 0.21
CA ALA A 64 2.31 9.94 -0.46
C ALA A 64 2.58 8.60 -1.15
N LEU A 65 2.35 7.48 -0.45
CA LEU A 65 2.54 6.14 -1.01
C LEU A 65 1.61 5.88 -2.18
N ARG A 66 0.38 6.39 -2.17
CA ARG A 66 -0.55 6.21 -3.29
C ARG A 66 -0.01 6.85 -4.55
N GLN A 67 0.48 8.09 -4.48
CA GLN A 67 1.12 8.75 -5.63
C GLN A 67 2.33 7.96 -6.12
N LEU A 68 3.25 7.64 -5.19
CA LEU A 68 4.52 6.96 -5.51
C LEU A 68 4.33 5.58 -6.14
N THR A 69 3.36 4.81 -5.65
CA THR A 69 3.13 3.44 -6.11
C THR A 69 2.43 3.39 -7.47
N VAL A 70 1.60 4.39 -7.78
CA VAL A 70 0.90 4.48 -9.08
C VAL A 70 1.81 5.05 -10.16
N THR A 71 2.48 6.18 -9.90
CA THR A 71 3.17 6.93 -10.96
C THR A 71 4.67 6.67 -10.98
N GLY A 72 5.26 6.29 -9.84
CA GLY A 72 6.71 6.27 -9.61
C GLY A 72 7.29 7.60 -9.13
N GLY A 73 6.45 8.61 -8.92
CA GLY A 73 6.82 9.90 -8.36
C GLY A 73 5.76 10.43 -7.39
N ALA A 74 6.12 11.43 -6.61
CA ALA A 74 5.19 12.19 -5.79
C ALA A 74 5.60 13.65 -5.72
N ASP A 75 4.58 14.47 -5.53
CA ASP A 75 4.70 15.86 -5.11
C ASP A 75 3.71 16.06 -3.96
N PHE A 76 4.11 15.59 -2.78
CA PHE A 76 3.27 15.56 -1.59
C PHE A 76 3.89 16.41 -0.48
N HIS A 77 3.14 17.41 -0.02
CA HIS A 77 3.50 18.31 1.06
C HIS A 77 2.44 18.24 2.16
N GLY A 78 2.65 17.36 3.13
CA GLY A 78 1.85 17.26 4.35
C GLY A 78 2.45 18.08 5.48
N GLU A 79 1.77 18.10 6.62
CA GLU A 79 2.24 18.77 7.82
C GLU A 79 3.36 17.99 8.53
N LEU A 80 3.36 16.65 8.38
CA LEU A 80 4.29 15.74 9.06
C LEU A 80 5.28 15.06 8.11
N ILE A 81 4.94 14.99 6.83
CA ILE A 81 5.69 14.30 5.78
C ILE A 81 5.72 15.16 4.52
N THR A 82 6.91 15.37 3.97
CA THR A 82 7.09 15.83 2.60
C THR A 82 7.70 14.69 1.78
N ALA A 83 7.12 14.40 0.61
CA ALA A 83 7.64 13.42 -0.32
C ALA A 83 7.59 13.99 -1.74
N THR A 84 8.73 14.47 -2.20
CA THR A 84 8.92 15.01 -3.55
C THR A 84 9.95 14.17 -4.28
N THR A 85 9.69 13.84 -5.54
CA THR A 85 10.63 13.12 -6.42
C THR A 85 11.10 14.05 -7.54
N PRO A 86 12.29 14.65 -7.43
CA PRO A 86 12.86 15.47 -8.50
C PRO A 86 13.05 14.68 -9.80
N VAL A 87 13.37 13.40 -9.66
CA VAL A 87 13.46 12.44 -10.77
C VAL A 87 12.56 11.25 -10.45
N PRO A 88 11.32 11.22 -10.97
CA PRO A 88 10.44 10.07 -10.85
C PRO A 88 11.10 8.85 -11.48
N ALA A 89 11.10 7.73 -10.77
CA ALA A 89 11.71 6.49 -11.25
C ALA A 89 10.66 5.37 -11.24
N ARG A 90 10.62 4.58 -12.31
CA ARG A 90 9.80 3.36 -12.34
C ARG A 90 10.67 2.12 -12.20
N VAL A 91 10.13 1.10 -11.53
CA VAL A 91 10.76 -0.22 -11.45
C VAL A 91 10.18 -1.07 -12.58
N PRO A 92 10.98 -1.51 -13.57
CA PRO A 92 10.52 -2.39 -14.62
C PRO A 92 9.91 -3.68 -14.05
N GLY A 93 8.80 -4.14 -14.62
CA GLY A 93 8.10 -5.34 -14.17
C GLY A 93 7.22 -5.17 -12.93
N ALA A 94 7.26 -4.01 -12.26
CA ALA A 94 6.34 -3.71 -11.17
C ALA A 94 5.01 -3.17 -11.71
N ASP A 95 3.90 -3.76 -11.29
CA ASP A 95 2.57 -3.22 -11.59
C ASP A 95 2.38 -1.85 -10.93
N ALA A 96 1.64 -0.97 -11.61
CA ALA A 96 1.25 0.31 -11.05
C ALA A 96 0.22 0.12 -9.94
N GLY A 97 0.38 0.86 -8.84
CA GLY A 97 -0.55 0.85 -7.71
C GLY A 97 -0.43 -0.42 -6.86
N VAL A 98 0.71 -0.55 -6.15
CA VAL A 98 0.88 -1.60 -5.15
C VAL A 98 -0.28 -1.55 -4.14
N PRO A 99 -1.03 -2.64 -3.92
CA PRO A 99 -2.12 -2.65 -2.95
C PRO A 99 -1.61 -2.30 -1.54
N LEU A 100 -2.23 -1.28 -0.94
CA LEU A 100 -1.94 -0.81 0.42
C LEU A 100 -2.97 -1.39 1.37
N LEU A 101 -2.52 -2.20 2.32
CA LEU A 101 -3.36 -2.74 3.39
C LEU A 101 -2.94 -2.12 4.72
N VAL A 102 -3.87 -1.84 5.62
CA VAL A 102 -3.54 -1.24 6.92
C VAL A 102 -3.98 -2.12 8.08
N ALA A 103 -3.05 -2.49 8.95
CA ALA A 103 -3.39 -3.03 10.27
C ALA A 103 -3.90 -1.89 11.15
N ALA A 104 -5.21 -1.67 11.12
CA ALA A 104 -5.87 -0.58 11.80
C ALA A 104 -6.58 -1.07 13.05
N MET A 105 -6.34 -0.37 14.16
CA MET A 105 -7.08 -0.54 15.41
C MET A 105 -7.64 0.81 15.86
N GLY A 106 -8.88 0.79 16.34
CA GLY A 106 -9.61 1.96 16.80
C GLY A 106 -10.34 2.74 15.69
N PRO A 107 -11.39 3.51 16.05
CA PRO A 107 -12.31 4.11 15.07
C PRO A 107 -11.65 5.07 14.09
N GLN A 108 -10.72 5.90 14.57
CA GLN A 108 -10.05 6.90 13.73
C GLN A 108 -9.12 6.26 12.70
N THR A 109 -8.31 5.27 13.11
CA THR A 109 -7.42 4.55 12.22
C THR A 109 -8.20 3.77 11.16
N LEU A 110 -9.30 3.11 11.58
CA LEU A 110 -10.22 2.41 10.67
C LEU A 110 -10.83 3.37 9.65
N ARG A 111 -11.28 4.55 10.09
CA ARG A 111 -11.83 5.58 9.20
C ARG A 111 -10.81 6.02 8.15
N VAL A 112 -9.59 6.39 8.56
CA VAL A 112 -8.53 6.79 7.61
C VAL A 112 -8.19 5.66 6.64
N SER A 113 -8.17 4.42 7.14
CA SER A 113 -7.85 3.25 6.32
C SER A 113 -8.95 2.96 5.30
N GLY A 114 -10.23 3.05 5.68
CA GLY A 114 -11.36 2.91 4.76
C GLY A 114 -11.42 4.02 3.70
N GLU A 115 -10.85 5.19 3.97
CA GLU A 115 -10.77 6.30 3.02
C GLU A 115 -9.61 6.16 2.01
N LEU A 116 -8.45 5.61 2.43
CA LEU A 116 -7.19 5.76 1.68
C LEU A 116 -6.45 4.45 1.35
N ALA A 117 -6.82 3.34 2.00
CA ALA A 117 -6.22 2.04 1.78
C ALA A 117 -7.14 1.14 0.94
N ASP A 118 -6.56 0.08 0.36
CA ASP A 118 -7.28 -0.92 -0.42
C ASP A 118 -7.93 -2.00 0.48
N GLY A 119 -7.60 -1.99 1.78
CA GLY A 119 -8.20 -2.88 2.77
C GLY A 119 -7.58 -2.74 4.16
N VAL A 120 -8.19 -3.44 5.12
CA VAL A 120 -7.73 -3.48 6.51
C VAL A 120 -7.26 -4.89 6.85
N LEU A 121 -6.12 -5.00 7.52
CA LEU A 121 -5.62 -6.24 8.11
C LEU A 121 -6.22 -6.38 9.52
N PRO A 122 -7.11 -7.34 9.77
CA PRO A 122 -7.68 -7.55 11.09
C PRO A 122 -6.60 -8.04 12.07
N TYR A 123 -6.50 -7.39 13.23
CA TYR A 123 -5.70 -7.90 14.35
C TYR A 123 -6.59 -8.77 15.24
N LEU A 124 -6.23 -10.06 15.37
CA LEU A 124 -6.94 -11.06 16.20
C LEU A 124 -8.45 -11.17 15.96
N ALA A 125 -8.93 -10.76 14.80
CA ALA A 125 -10.35 -10.79 14.51
C ALA A 125 -10.73 -12.19 14.02
N GLY A 126 -11.61 -12.88 14.76
CA GLY A 126 -12.16 -14.17 14.33
C GLY A 126 -12.87 -14.05 12.97
N PRO A 127 -13.15 -15.18 12.28
CA PRO A 127 -13.64 -15.21 10.90
C PRO A 127 -14.87 -14.33 10.60
N ARG A 128 -15.64 -13.97 11.64
CA ARG A 128 -16.83 -13.13 11.56
C ARG A 128 -16.54 -11.63 11.36
N ALA A 129 -15.38 -11.14 11.81
CA ALA A 129 -15.05 -9.72 11.73
C ALA A 129 -14.66 -9.25 10.30
N GLY A 130 -14.16 -10.16 9.46
CA GLY A 130 -13.76 -9.85 8.07
C GLY A 130 -14.92 -9.56 7.11
N ARG A 131 -16.18 -9.82 7.51
CA ARG A 131 -17.36 -9.60 6.65
C ARG A 131 -17.87 -8.15 6.65
N ALA A 132 -17.47 -7.33 7.62
CA ALA A 132 -18.04 -5.99 7.82
C ALA A 132 -17.30 -4.86 7.07
N HIS A 133 -16.17 -5.13 6.42
CA HIS A 133 -15.27 -4.06 5.93
C HIS A 133 -14.75 -4.26 4.50
N ARG A 134 -15.62 -4.70 3.59
CA ARG A 134 -15.39 -4.60 2.13
C ARG A 134 -16.20 -3.43 1.59
N SER A 135 -15.63 -2.24 1.61
CA SER A 135 -16.12 -1.09 0.83
C SER A 135 -15.28 -0.92 -0.42
N GLY A 136 -15.93 -0.93 -1.59
CA GLY A 136 -15.38 -0.42 -2.86
C GLY A 136 -14.79 -1.49 -3.78
N GLY A 137 -15.60 -1.91 -4.77
CA GLY A 137 -15.20 -2.89 -5.77
C GLY A 137 -14.13 -2.37 -6.73
N HIS A 138 -13.05 -3.15 -6.87
CA HIS A 138 -12.21 -3.07 -8.07
C HIS A 138 -12.91 -3.86 -9.18
N ARG A 139 -13.49 -3.15 -10.15
CA ARG A 139 -13.95 -3.74 -11.41
C ARG A 139 -12.75 -4.35 -12.15
N GLY A 140 -12.95 -5.57 -12.64
CA GLY A 140 -11.90 -6.48 -13.08
C GLY A 140 -10.94 -5.97 -14.14
N GLY A 141 -9.71 -6.50 -14.06
CA GLY A 141 -8.73 -6.44 -15.14
C GLY A 141 -9.22 -7.22 -16.38
N PRO A 142 -8.70 -6.90 -17.57
CA PRO A 142 -9.18 -7.44 -18.82
C PRO A 142 -8.89 -8.94 -18.90
N GLY A 143 -9.93 -9.71 -19.19
CA GLY A 143 -9.84 -11.15 -19.41
C GLY A 143 -8.85 -11.49 -20.52
N ARG A 144 -7.92 -12.40 -20.22
CA ARG A 144 -7.11 -13.08 -21.23
C ARG A 144 -8.07 -13.84 -22.15
N ARG A 145 -8.18 -13.42 -23.42
CA ARG A 145 -8.76 -14.27 -24.47
C ARG A 145 -7.81 -15.46 -24.70
N PRO A 146 -8.31 -16.70 -24.81
CA PRO A 146 -7.48 -17.83 -25.17
C PRO A 146 -7.01 -17.72 -26.64
N ALA A 147 -5.82 -18.24 -26.89
CA ALA A 147 -5.07 -18.18 -28.13
C ALA A 147 -5.85 -18.73 -29.34
N GLY A 148 -5.71 -18.05 -30.49
CA GLY A 148 -6.31 -18.45 -31.76
C GLY A 148 -5.77 -19.79 -32.28
N ALA A 149 -6.69 -20.59 -32.82
CA ALA A 149 -6.41 -21.82 -33.56
C ALA A 149 -5.87 -21.50 -34.98
N PRO A 150 -5.12 -22.41 -35.64
CA PRO A 150 -4.34 -22.09 -36.82
C PRO A 150 -5.16 -21.95 -38.11
N HIS A 151 -4.67 -21.04 -38.95
CA HIS A 151 -5.12 -20.71 -40.29
C HIS A 151 -5.20 -21.96 -41.20
N ARG A 152 -6.37 -22.26 -41.77
CA ARG A 152 -6.48 -23.08 -42.99
C ARG A 152 -6.36 -22.16 -44.21
N ARG A 153 -5.53 -22.54 -45.18
CA ARG A 153 -5.39 -21.90 -46.50
C ARG A 153 -6.55 -22.32 -47.41
N PRO A 154 -7.02 -21.47 -48.33
CA PRO A 154 -7.95 -21.89 -49.37
C PRO A 154 -7.20 -22.55 -50.54
N GLY A 155 -7.80 -23.59 -51.10
CA GLY A 155 -7.60 -24.00 -52.49
C GLY A 155 -8.69 -23.40 -53.37
#